data_AF-A0A968N049-F1
#
_entry.id   AF-A0A968N049-F1
#
_cell.length_a   1.000
_cell.length_b   1.000
_cell.length_c   1.000
_cell.angle_alpha   90.00
_cell.angle_beta   90.00
_cell.angle_gamma   90.00
#
_symmetry.space_group_name_H-M   'P 1'
#
loop_
_entity.id
_entity.type
_entity.pdbx_description
1 polymer ?
#
loop_
_entity_poly.entity_id
_entity_poly.type
_entity_poly.pdbx_seq_one_letter_code
_entity_poly.pdbx_strand_id
1 'polypeptide(L)'
;MSFSLNTIAADTISTDTRVKLFKQTKNDPYLYQLIFQYGRYLLISSSRPGTMPANLQGIWANKIQTPWNGDYHTDVNIEMNYWPAEVTNLSEMHLPMFDLIAMLIQPGKRTAKIHYNSTGWVVHPITNVWGYTSPGESASWGMHTGAAAWICQHIGEHYRFTGDKEFLKRMYPVLKGAVQFYMDWLVKDPATGKLVSGPAVSPENTFIAPDGSKCQISMGPTHDQMVIWQLFSDFIMASAVLGINDSYVDNVKASKEMLAGPKIGSEGRLMEWASEFPEEEPGHRHISHLFALHPGAQINPLQNPELSRAAAKSLDYRLSKGGGHTGWTASWLINQNARLYRAENAKQSLDVVLAKSTSPNLFGSYPPFQMDANFGTTAAIAENVAAKSCPNRQRGIHGSHITCSSGIVEQRFGKRTKGKR
;
A
#
# COMPACT_ATOMS: atom_id res chain seq x y z
N MET A 1 -12.21 9.18 -16.27
CA MET A 1 -11.21 8.37 -17.01
C MET A 1 -11.91 7.30 -17.84
N SER A 2 -11.57 7.19 -19.13
CA SER A 2 -11.98 6.08 -20.01
C SER A 2 -10.80 5.10 -20.14
N PHE A 3 -11.08 3.80 -20.21
CA PHE A 3 -10.08 2.75 -20.41
C PHE A 3 -10.69 1.68 -21.31
N SER A 4 -10.11 1.47 -22.49
CA SER A 4 -10.55 0.47 -23.45
C SER A 4 -9.38 -0.33 -24.00
N LEU A 5 -9.54 -1.65 -24.07
CA LEU A 5 -8.60 -2.59 -24.68
C LEU A 5 -9.19 -3.24 -25.95
N ASN A 6 -10.45 -2.98 -26.29
CA ASN A 6 -11.19 -3.64 -27.38
C ASN A 6 -11.93 -2.64 -28.28
N THR A 7 -12.13 -3.04 -29.54
CA THR A 7 -13.16 -2.46 -30.41
C THR A 7 -14.52 -3.07 -30.09
N ILE A 8 -15.53 -2.20 -30.00
CA ILE A 8 -16.89 -2.43 -29.52
C ILE A 8 -17.59 -3.52 -30.34
N ALA A 9 -17.57 -4.77 -29.86
CA ALA A 9 -18.56 -5.78 -30.22
C ALA A 9 -19.70 -5.73 -29.19
N ALA A 10 -20.92 -6.12 -29.58
CA ALA A 10 -22.03 -6.19 -28.65
C ALA A 10 -21.71 -7.21 -27.53
N ASP A 11 -21.72 -6.75 -26.28
CA ASP A 11 -21.55 -7.63 -25.11
C ASP A 11 -22.87 -8.36 -24.83
N THR A 12 -22.90 -9.65 -25.17
CA THR A 12 -24.08 -10.51 -24.97
C THR A 12 -23.87 -11.57 -23.88
N ILE A 13 -22.73 -11.57 -23.18
CA ILE A 13 -22.38 -12.59 -22.18
C ILE A 13 -22.60 -12.01 -20.79
N SER A 14 -23.43 -12.65 -19.97
CA SER A 14 -23.64 -12.24 -18.59
C SER A 14 -22.34 -12.27 -17.77
N THR A 15 -22.16 -11.33 -16.83
CA THR A 15 -20.92 -11.17 -16.07
C THR A 15 -20.54 -12.41 -15.27
N ASP A 16 -21.49 -13.13 -14.70
CA ASP A 16 -21.27 -14.39 -13.98
C ASP A 16 -20.71 -15.49 -14.90
N THR A 17 -21.28 -15.62 -16.10
CA THR A 17 -20.78 -16.53 -17.14
C THR A 17 -19.38 -16.14 -17.58
N ARG A 18 -19.14 -14.84 -17.76
CA ARG A 18 -17.83 -14.28 -18.13
C ARG A 18 -16.75 -14.61 -17.11
N VAL A 19 -17.02 -14.36 -15.82
CA VAL A 19 -16.10 -14.72 -14.72
C VAL A 19 -15.85 -16.23 -14.70
N LYS A 20 -16.89 -17.06 -14.87
CA LYS A 20 -16.75 -18.52 -14.93
C LYS A 20 -15.87 -18.97 -16.10
N LEU A 21 -16.05 -18.40 -17.30
CA LEU A 21 -15.23 -18.70 -18.48
C LEU A 21 -13.78 -18.24 -18.28
N PHE A 22 -13.57 -17.07 -17.68
CA PHE A 22 -12.23 -16.56 -17.41
C PHE A 22 -11.40 -17.50 -16.52
N LYS A 23 -12.03 -18.21 -15.58
CA LYS A 23 -11.35 -19.23 -14.74
C LYS A 23 -10.69 -20.33 -15.58
N GLN A 24 -11.23 -20.62 -16.76
CA GLN A 24 -10.72 -21.64 -17.68
C GLN A 24 -9.76 -21.04 -18.71
N THR A 25 -10.11 -19.88 -19.29
CA THR A 25 -9.39 -19.32 -20.43
C THR A 25 -8.28 -18.34 -20.04
N LYS A 26 -8.42 -17.65 -18.91
CA LYS A 26 -7.55 -16.54 -18.44
C LYS A 26 -7.32 -15.47 -19.52
N ASN A 27 -8.30 -15.28 -20.39
CA ASN A 27 -8.20 -14.39 -21.53
C ASN A 27 -9.56 -13.75 -21.82
N ASP A 28 -9.76 -12.54 -21.31
CA ASP A 28 -10.91 -11.69 -21.62
C ASP A 28 -10.52 -10.22 -21.42
N PRO A 29 -10.15 -9.51 -22.51
CA PRO A 29 -9.75 -8.10 -22.40
C PRO A 29 -10.87 -7.16 -21.94
N TYR A 30 -12.13 -7.56 -22.07
CA TYR A 30 -13.24 -6.75 -21.56
C TYR A 30 -13.42 -6.96 -20.06
N LEU A 31 -13.20 -8.16 -19.53
CA LEU A 31 -13.21 -8.37 -18.07
C LEU A 31 -12.13 -7.53 -17.37
N TYR A 32 -10.94 -7.37 -17.96
CA TYR A 32 -9.92 -6.44 -17.44
C TYR A 32 -10.39 -4.98 -17.40
N GLN A 33 -11.13 -4.53 -18.43
CA GLN A 33 -11.70 -3.17 -18.44
C GLN A 33 -12.82 -3.04 -17.40
N LEU A 34 -13.68 -4.05 -17.31
CA LEU A 34 -14.81 -4.07 -16.42
C LEU A 34 -14.35 -4.04 -14.96
N ILE A 35 -13.36 -4.84 -14.57
CA ILE A 35 -12.85 -4.83 -13.19
C ILE A 35 -12.19 -3.48 -12.83
N PHE A 36 -11.46 -2.88 -13.78
CA PHE A 36 -10.86 -1.55 -13.60
C PHE A 36 -11.91 -0.47 -13.36
N GLN A 37 -12.97 -0.44 -14.19
CA GLN A 37 -14.06 0.51 -14.00
C GLN A 37 -14.88 0.20 -12.76
N TYR A 38 -15.02 -1.08 -12.39
CA TYR A 38 -15.76 -1.49 -11.22
C TYR A 38 -15.09 -1.01 -9.94
N GLY A 39 -13.77 -1.12 -9.77
CA GLY A 39 -13.11 -0.55 -8.59
C GLY A 39 -13.26 0.98 -8.49
N ARG A 40 -13.24 1.70 -9.62
CA ARG A 40 -13.57 3.13 -9.64
C ARG A 40 -15.01 3.39 -9.19
N TYR A 41 -15.97 2.63 -9.71
CA TYR A 41 -17.38 2.69 -9.31
C TYR A 41 -17.56 2.42 -7.81
N LEU A 42 -16.86 1.41 -7.28
CA LEU A 42 -16.94 1.04 -5.87
C LEU A 42 -16.43 2.17 -4.98
N LEU A 43 -15.33 2.84 -5.36
CA LEU A 43 -14.76 3.93 -4.58
C LEU A 43 -15.71 5.13 -4.57
N ILE A 44 -16.24 5.50 -5.75
CA ILE A 44 -17.27 6.55 -5.89
C ILE A 44 -18.49 6.24 -5.01
N SER A 45 -18.89 4.98 -4.92
CA SER A 45 -20.11 4.56 -4.22
C SER A 45 -19.91 4.34 -2.71
N SER A 46 -18.67 4.31 -2.22
CA SER A 46 -18.37 3.98 -0.81
C SER A 46 -17.55 5.04 -0.06
N SER A 47 -17.03 6.06 -0.74
CA SER A 47 -16.21 7.09 -0.10
C SER A 47 -16.42 8.47 -0.74
N ARG A 48 -17.57 9.09 -0.50
CA ARG A 48 -17.87 10.44 -1.01
C ARG A 48 -17.46 11.49 0.03
N PRO A 49 -17.11 12.72 -0.37
CA PRO A 49 -16.88 13.82 0.57
C PRO A 49 -18.03 13.94 1.57
N GLY A 50 -17.70 14.01 2.86
CA GLY A 50 -18.68 14.07 3.95
C GLY A 50 -19.23 12.73 4.43
N THR A 51 -18.76 11.59 3.90
CA THR A 51 -19.04 10.26 4.43
C THR A 51 -17.88 9.72 5.25
N MET A 52 -18.06 8.56 5.89
CA MET A 52 -16.95 7.75 6.36
C MET A 52 -16.18 7.13 5.18
N PRO A 53 -14.90 6.78 5.34
CA PRO A 53 -14.14 6.07 4.31
C PRO A 53 -14.69 4.66 4.07
N ALA A 54 -14.38 4.12 2.87
CA ALA A 54 -14.60 2.72 2.53
C ALA A 54 -13.85 1.78 3.49
N ASN A 55 -14.58 0.95 4.23
CA ASN A 55 -14.01 -0.05 5.13
C ASN A 55 -13.63 -1.34 4.38
N LEU A 56 -13.30 -2.42 5.10
CA LEU A 56 -13.01 -3.74 4.53
C LEU A 56 -14.05 -4.24 3.48
N GLN A 57 -15.30 -3.81 3.60
CA GLN A 57 -16.42 -4.17 2.72
C GLN A 57 -17.03 -2.96 1.99
N GLY A 58 -16.30 -1.83 1.94
CA GLY A 58 -16.80 -0.56 1.43
C GLY A 58 -17.88 0.01 2.35
N ILE A 59 -19.14 -0.25 1.99
CA ILE A 59 -20.34 0.07 2.79
C ILE A 59 -21.38 -1.08 2.77
N TRP A 60 -21.04 -2.22 2.16
CA TRP A 60 -21.98 -3.30 1.88
C TRP A 60 -21.77 -4.49 2.81
N ALA A 61 -22.67 -4.67 3.76
CA ALA A 61 -22.69 -5.80 4.67
C ALA A 61 -24.11 -6.34 4.82
N ASN A 62 -24.25 -7.67 4.95
CA ASN A 62 -25.52 -8.34 5.20
C ASN A 62 -25.58 -9.01 6.59
N LYS A 63 -24.60 -8.74 7.45
CA LYS A 63 -24.48 -9.30 8.79
C LYS A 63 -24.23 -8.18 9.79
N ILE A 64 -24.71 -8.37 11.01
CA ILE A 64 -24.35 -7.53 12.15
C ILE A 64 -22.88 -7.76 12.49
N GLN A 65 -22.48 -9.03 12.63
CA GLN A 65 -21.09 -9.43 12.84
C GLN A 65 -20.46 -9.77 11.50
N THR A 66 -19.82 -8.79 10.88
CA THR A 66 -19.03 -8.97 9.67
C THR A 66 -17.66 -9.58 9.98
N PRO A 67 -17.05 -10.28 9.01
CA PRO A 67 -15.64 -10.70 9.09
C PRO A 67 -14.74 -9.52 9.45
N TRP A 68 -13.88 -9.68 10.46
CA TRP A 68 -13.01 -8.62 11.02
C TRP A 68 -13.76 -7.32 11.32
N ASN A 69 -15.02 -7.43 11.79
CA ASN A 69 -15.89 -6.31 12.13
C ASN A 69 -16.18 -5.31 10.99
N GLY A 70 -15.79 -5.61 9.74
CA GLY A 70 -15.84 -4.62 8.66
C GLY A 70 -15.12 -3.34 9.06
N ASP A 71 -14.03 -3.47 9.82
CA ASP A 71 -13.31 -2.36 10.40
C ASP A 71 -12.44 -1.61 9.36
N TYR A 72 -11.66 -0.67 9.87
CA TYR A 72 -10.59 -0.04 9.13
C TYR A 72 -9.27 -0.73 9.51
N HIS A 73 -8.87 -1.69 8.68
CA HIS A 73 -7.63 -2.44 8.84
C HIS A 73 -6.46 -1.65 8.23
N THR A 74 -5.47 -1.29 9.03
CA THR A 74 -4.39 -0.29 8.74
C THR A 74 -3.00 -0.92 8.66
N ASP A 75 -2.93 -2.17 8.23
CA ASP A 75 -1.69 -2.87 7.94
C ASP A 75 -1.61 -3.38 6.48
N VAL A 76 -2.54 -2.89 5.63
CA VAL A 76 -2.54 -2.94 4.15
C VAL A 76 -3.91 -2.56 3.58
N ASN A 77 -5.02 -2.95 4.22
CA ASN A 77 -6.32 -3.01 3.55
C ASN A 77 -6.93 -1.63 3.28
N ILE A 78 -7.04 -0.77 4.28
CA ILE A 78 -7.58 0.57 4.06
C ILE A 78 -6.64 1.39 3.17
N GLU A 79 -5.33 1.20 3.29
CA GLU A 79 -4.36 1.83 2.40
C GLU A 79 -4.62 1.39 0.95
N MET A 80 -4.80 0.09 0.74
CA MET A 80 -5.13 -0.50 -0.56
C MET A 80 -6.46 0.01 -1.12
N ASN A 81 -7.46 0.27 -0.26
CA ASN A 81 -8.72 0.86 -0.69
C ASN A 81 -8.53 2.21 -1.41
N TYR A 82 -7.51 2.98 -1.02
CA TYR A 82 -7.26 4.33 -1.52
C TYR A 82 -6.13 4.44 -2.54
N TRP A 83 -5.35 3.39 -2.81
CA TRP A 83 -4.38 3.37 -3.91
C TRP A 83 -4.94 3.86 -5.27
N PRO A 84 -6.19 3.52 -5.68
CA PRO A 84 -6.69 4.00 -6.96
C PRO A 84 -7.16 5.47 -6.93
N ALA A 85 -7.35 6.10 -5.76
CA ALA A 85 -8.05 7.38 -5.66
C ALA A 85 -7.41 8.47 -6.54
N GLU A 86 -6.11 8.68 -6.39
CA GLU A 86 -5.40 9.71 -7.14
C GLU A 86 -5.14 9.29 -8.60
N VAL A 87 -4.56 8.10 -8.78
CA VAL A 87 -4.10 7.63 -10.11
C VAL A 87 -5.24 7.38 -11.10
N THR A 88 -6.47 7.19 -10.62
CA THR A 88 -7.66 6.99 -11.46
C THR A 88 -8.57 8.21 -11.56
N ASN A 89 -8.08 9.38 -11.12
CA ASN A 89 -8.76 10.67 -11.17
C ASN A 89 -10.06 10.67 -10.35
N LEU A 90 -9.95 10.33 -9.07
CA LEU A 90 -11.00 10.30 -8.05
C LEU A 90 -10.51 10.93 -6.74
N SER A 91 -9.69 11.99 -6.81
CA SER A 91 -9.04 12.63 -5.66
C SER A 91 -10.03 13.08 -4.57
N GLU A 92 -11.24 13.51 -4.94
CA GLU A 92 -12.28 13.91 -3.98
C GLU A 92 -12.77 12.71 -3.15
N MET A 93 -12.67 11.49 -3.68
CA MET A 93 -13.06 10.28 -2.94
C MET A 93 -12.03 9.90 -1.87
N HIS A 94 -10.87 10.53 -1.87
CA HIS A 94 -9.83 10.31 -0.87
C HIS A 94 -10.09 11.11 0.42
N LEU A 95 -10.90 12.17 0.35
CA LEU A 95 -11.15 13.08 1.48
C LEU A 95 -11.63 12.37 2.77
N PRO A 96 -12.55 11.40 2.73
CA PRO A 96 -12.96 10.67 3.93
C PRO A 96 -11.83 9.93 4.67
N MET A 97 -10.78 9.51 3.95
CA MET A 97 -9.60 8.90 4.58
C MET A 97 -8.85 9.94 5.43
N PHE A 98 -8.70 11.16 4.94
CA PHE A 98 -8.04 12.23 5.70
C PHE A 98 -8.85 12.67 6.92
N ASP A 99 -10.19 12.69 6.79
CA ASP A 99 -11.08 12.95 7.91
C ASP A 99 -10.97 11.85 8.98
N LEU A 100 -10.89 10.58 8.58
CA LEU A 100 -10.62 9.47 9.50
C LEU A 100 -9.26 9.65 10.19
N ILE A 101 -8.18 9.87 9.46
CA ILE A 101 -6.83 10.07 10.04
C ILE A 101 -6.86 11.22 11.06
N ALA A 102 -7.51 12.35 10.73
CA ALA A 102 -7.64 13.48 11.64
C ALA A 102 -8.44 13.15 12.91
N MET A 103 -9.51 12.36 12.79
CA MET A 103 -10.33 11.88 13.91
C MET A 103 -9.51 11.02 14.89
N LEU A 104 -8.53 10.26 14.40
CA LEU A 104 -7.69 9.38 15.22
C LEU A 104 -6.68 10.12 16.10
N ILE A 105 -6.43 11.41 15.87
CA ILE A 105 -5.36 12.15 16.57
C ILE A 105 -5.61 12.21 18.07
N GLN A 106 -6.82 12.58 18.51
CA GLN A 106 -7.11 12.72 19.94
C GLN A 106 -7.10 11.39 20.70
N PRO A 107 -7.82 10.33 20.26
CA PRO A 107 -7.70 9.02 20.91
C PRO A 107 -6.27 8.45 20.77
N GLY A 108 -5.61 8.65 19.63
CA GLY A 108 -4.24 8.19 19.39
C GLY A 108 -3.20 8.87 20.28
N LYS A 109 -3.39 10.15 20.64
CA LYS A 109 -2.58 10.85 21.67
C LYS A 109 -2.71 10.18 23.03
N ARG A 110 -3.94 9.80 23.40
CA ARG A 110 -4.19 9.09 24.66
C ARG A 110 -3.52 7.71 24.65
N THR A 111 -3.63 6.97 23.55
CA THR A 111 -2.92 5.69 23.38
C THR A 111 -1.40 5.87 23.47
N ALA A 112 -0.83 6.83 22.74
CA ALA A 112 0.60 7.13 22.75
C ALA A 112 1.12 7.42 24.18
N LYS A 113 0.37 8.22 24.93
CA LYS A 113 0.72 8.57 26.30
C LYS A 113 0.62 7.38 27.25
N ILE A 114 -0.46 6.58 27.18
CA ILE A 114 -0.71 5.47 28.12
C ILE A 114 0.23 4.29 27.85
N HIS A 115 0.38 3.88 26.59
CA HIS A 115 1.11 2.66 26.24
C HIS A 115 2.61 2.88 26.06
N TYR A 116 3.02 4.07 25.63
CA TYR A 116 4.40 4.35 25.23
C TYR A 116 5.05 5.53 25.96
N ASN A 117 4.30 6.24 26.80
CA ASN A 117 4.74 7.51 27.41
C ASN A 117 5.29 8.51 26.37
N SER A 118 4.77 8.45 25.14
CA SER A 118 5.26 9.17 23.99
C SER A 118 4.40 10.42 23.71
N THR A 119 5.01 11.43 23.09
CA THR A 119 4.30 12.56 22.50
C THR A 119 3.76 12.18 21.12
N GLY A 120 2.92 13.03 20.52
CA GLY A 120 2.30 12.70 19.24
C GLY A 120 1.12 11.72 19.35
N TRP A 121 0.81 11.00 18.27
CA TRP A 121 -0.32 10.06 18.22
C TRP A 121 0.06 8.77 17.48
N VAL A 122 -0.61 7.68 17.85
CA VAL A 122 -0.42 6.35 17.25
C VAL A 122 -1.77 5.65 17.06
N VAL A 123 -1.82 4.77 16.07
CA VAL A 123 -2.88 3.78 15.85
C VAL A 123 -2.19 2.45 15.51
N HIS A 124 -2.89 1.34 15.72
CA HIS A 124 -2.41 -0.03 15.47
C HIS A 124 -3.25 -0.66 14.35
N PRO A 125 -3.20 -1.98 14.05
CA PRO A 125 -3.70 -2.50 12.78
C PRO A 125 -5.22 -2.38 12.61
N ILE A 126 -5.98 -2.06 13.67
CA ILE A 126 -7.43 -1.91 13.62
C ILE A 126 -7.87 -0.55 14.15
N THR A 127 -8.83 0.07 13.45
CA THR A 127 -9.58 1.20 13.97
C THR A 127 -11.05 1.16 13.51
N ASN A 128 -11.88 2.03 14.08
CA ASN A 128 -13.31 2.06 13.81
C ASN A 128 -13.87 3.48 13.92
N VAL A 129 -15.17 3.63 13.68
CA VAL A 129 -15.89 4.91 13.70
C VAL A 129 -15.88 5.63 15.06
N TRP A 130 -15.46 4.94 16.13
CA TRP A 130 -15.37 5.49 17.49
C TRP A 130 -13.95 5.93 17.87
N GLY A 131 -12.98 5.80 16.94
CA GLY A 131 -11.59 6.17 17.18
C GLY A 131 -10.82 5.17 18.03
N TYR A 132 -11.04 3.87 17.83
CA TYR A 132 -10.22 2.84 18.47
C TYR A 132 -8.77 2.91 18.00
N THR A 133 -7.84 3.17 18.92
CA THR A 133 -6.40 3.32 18.59
C THR A 133 -5.47 2.43 19.39
N SER A 134 -5.99 1.67 20.37
CA SER A 134 -5.19 0.75 21.19
C SER A 134 -4.67 -0.45 20.36
N PRO A 135 -3.61 -1.14 20.83
CA PRO A 135 -3.18 -2.40 20.23
C PRO A 135 -4.31 -3.42 20.14
N GLY A 136 -4.20 -4.35 19.18
CA GLY A 136 -5.12 -5.49 19.06
C GLY A 136 -5.02 -6.47 20.24
N GLU A 137 -5.92 -7.45 20.29
CA GLU A 137 -6.05 -8.35 21.44
C GLU A 137 -4.90 -9.37 21.56
N SER A 138 -4.11 -9.55 20.50
CA SER A 138 -2.88 -10.37 20.50
C SER A 138 -1.69 -9.57 20.01
N ALA A 139 -0.55 -9.69 20.69
CA ALA A 139 0.68 -9.04 20.26
C ALA A 139 1.15 -9.47 18.86
N SER A 140 0.83 -10.69 18.43
CA SER A 140 1.33 -11.28 17.17
C SER A 140 0.90 -10.51 15.90
N TRP A 141 -0.20 -9.77 15.98
CA TRP A 141 -0.68 -8.89 14.91
C TRP A 141 -1.00 -7.49 15.45
N GLY A 142 -1.56 -7.41 16.65
CA GLY A 142 -2.04 -6.18 17.29
C GLY A 142 -0.96 -5.17 17.66
N MET A 143 0.31 -5.59 17.76
CA MET A 143 1.46 -4.70 18.02
C MET A 143 2.09 -4.17 16.71
N HIS A 144 1.27 -3.93 15.68
CA HIS A 144 1.71 -3.22 14.50
C HIS A 144 1.77 -1.70 14.78
N THR A 145 2.97 -1.19 15.09
CA THR A 145 3.18 0.24 15.39
C THR A 145 3.47 1.11 14.16
N GLY A 146 3.56 0.49 12.97
CA GLY A 146 3.78 1.19 11.69
C GLY A 146 2.54 1.83 11.07
N ALA A 147 1.33 1.53 11.56
CA ALA A 147 0.07 1.93 10.94
C ALA A 147 -0.07 3.45 10.79
N ALA A 148 0.23 4.23 11.84
CA ALA A 148 0.14 5.68 11.79
C ALA A 148 1.05 6.30 10.71
N ALA A 149 2.27 5.77 10.57
CA ALA A 149 3.20 6.19 9.51
C ALA A 149 2.67 5.82 8.11
N TRP A 150 2.12 4.61 7.94
CA TRP A 150 1.62 4.16 6.65
C TRP A 150 0.38 4.96 6.20
N ILE A 151 -0.65 5.09 7.02
CA ILE A 151 -1.85 5.85 6.64
C ILE A 151 -1.51 7.33 6.34
N CYS A 152 -0.51 7.90 7.01
CA CYS A 152 -0.04 9.26 6.74
C CYS A 152 0.61 9.42 5.36
N GLN A 153 1.11 8.35 4.73
CA GLN A 153 1.63 8.39 3.35
C GLN A 153 0.59 8.98 2.38
N HIS A 154 -0.70 8.72 2.62
CA HIS A 154 -1.79 9.21 1.78
C HIS A 154 -1.86 10.75 1.74
N ILE A 155 -1.46 11.45 2.81
CA ILE A 155 -1.41 12.92 2.87
C ILE A 155 -0.35 13.44 1.89
N GLY A 156 0.86 12.86 1.94
CA GLY A 156 1.94 13.20 1.03
C GLY A 156 1.58 12.88 -0.43
N GLU A 157 0.89 11.76 -0.67
CA GLU A 157 0.47 11.34 -1.99
C GLU A 157 -0.57 12.28 -2.60
N HIS A 158 -1.60 12.65 -1.84
CA HIS A 158 -2.61 13.61 -2.29
C HIS A 158 -1.98 14.93 -2.70
N TYR A 159 -1.05 15.46 -1.90
CA TYR A 159 -0.33 16.67 -2.26
C TYR A 159 0.54 16.48 -3.53
N ARG A 160 1.24 15.35 -3.69
CA ARG A 160 2.04 15.08 -4.90
C ARG A 160 1.19 15.07 -6.18
N PHE A 161 -0.05 14.61 -6.11
CA PHE A 161 -0.97 14.58 -7.24
C PHE A 161 -1.67 15.92 -7.52
N THR A 162 -2.05 16.65 -6.47
CA THR A 162 -2.89 17.86 -6.60
C THR A 162 -2.10 19.16 -6.56
N GLY A 163 -0.96 19.18 -5.87
CA GLY A 163 -0.23 20.40 -5.53
C GLY A 163 -0.97 21.32 -4.55
N ASP A 164 -2.05 20.85 -3.89
CA ASP A 164 -2.88 21.66 -3.00
C ASP A 164 -2.15 22.01 -1.69
N LYS A 165 -1.59 23.23 -1.64
CA LYS A 165 -0.89 23.76 -0.47
C LYS A 165 -1.81 24.03 0.72
N GLU A 166 -3.08 24.35 0.49
CA GLU A 166 -4.04 24.60 1.58
C GLU A 166 -4.45 23.29 2.26
N PHE A 167 -4.69 22.23 1.47
CA PHE A 167 -4.81 20.88 2.01
C PHE A 167 -3.56 20.50 2.84
N LEU A 168 -2.37 20.68 2.26
CA LEU A 168 -1.13 20.31 2.93
C LEU A 168 -0.94 21.08 4.25
N LYS A 169 -1.26 22.38 4.26
CA LYS A 169 -1.23 23.23 5.46
C LYS A 169 -2.20 22.73 6.53
N ARG A 170 -3.42 22.33 6.15
CA ARG A 170 -4.40 21.73 7.09
C ARG A 170 -3.93 20.41 7.66
N MET A 171 -3.28 19.57 6.87
CA MET A 171 -2.83 18.24 7.28
C MET A 171 -1.43 18.22 7.92
N TYR A 172 -0.66 19.30 7.83
CA TYR A 172 0.67 19.40 8.43
C TYR A 172 0.71 19.07 9.93
N PRO A 173 -0.23 19.54 10.79
CA PRO A 173 -0.27 19.15 12.20
C PRO A 173 -0.48 17.64 12.41
N VAL A 174 -1.18 16.97 11.50
CA VAL A 174 -1.41 15.51 11.53
C VAL A 174 -0.09 14.78 11.32
N LEU A 175 0.65 15.14 10.26
CA LEU A 175 1.98 14.62 9.97
C LEU A 175 2.95 14.89 11.13
N LYS A 176 3.00 16.13 11.62
CA LYS A 176 3.87 16.50 12.75
C LYS A 176 3.58 15.65 13.99
N GLY A 177 2.31 15.42 14.30
CA GLY A 177 1.90 14.59 15.43
C GLY A 177 2.30 13.12 15.29
N ALA A 178 2.25 12.55 14.08
CA ALA A 178 2.73 11.19 13.86
C ALA A 178 4.26 11.13 13.97
N VAL A 179 4.97 12.11 13.40
CA VAL A 179 6.44 12.22 13.49
C VAL A 179 6.91 12.32 14.94
N GLN A 180 6.20 13.07 15.78
CA GLN A 180 6.48 13.17 17.22
C GLN A 180 6.48 11.80 17.90
N PHE A 181 5.48 10.98 17.62
CA PHE A 181 5.41 9.63 18.16
C PHE A 181 6.65 8.80 17.79
N TYR A 182 7.04 8.81 16.50
CA TYR A 182 8.18 8.01 16.06
C TYR A 182 9.54 8.57 16.51
N MET A 183 9.67 9.88 16.68
CA MET A 183 10.88 10.48 17.27
C MET A 183 11.10 10.03 18.73
N ASP A 184 10.02 9.80 19.47
CA ASP A 184 10.07 9.26 20.84
C ASP A 184 10.15 7.72 20.88
N TRP A 185 9.62 7.04 19.85
CA TRP A 185 9.58 5.57 19.75
C TRP A 185 10.89 4.94 19.26
N LEU A 186 11.63 5.65 18.40
CA LEU A 186 12.90 5.16 17.87
C LEU A 186 13.97 5.13 18.95
N VAL A 187 14.68 3.99 19.03
CA VAL A 187 15.81 3.80 19.93
C VAL A 187 17.07 3.44 19.14
N LYS A 188 18.24 3.71 19.70
CA LYS A 188 19.50 3.27 19.11
C LYS A 188 19.67 1.77 19.34
N ASP A 189 19.85 1.01 18.26
CA ASP A 189 20.29 -0.36 18.32
C ASP A 189 21.70 -0.42 18.93
N PRO A 190 21.92 -1.14 20.05
CA PRO A 190 23.24 -1.22 20.69
C PRO A 190 24.33 -1.82 19.78
N ALA A 191 23.96 -2.66 18.82
CA ALA A 191 24.93 -3.33 17.95
C ALA A 191 25.40 -2.43 16.80
N THR A 192 24.48 -1.70 16.15
CA THR A 192 24.78 -0.91 14.95
C THR A 192 24.84 0.60 15.19
N GLY A 193 24.31 1.08 16.32
CA GLY A 193 24.13 2.51 16.61
C GLY A 193 23.07 3.21 15.74
N LYS A 194 22.41 2.49 14.83
CA LYS A 194 21.30 2.99 14.00
C LYS A 194 20.01 3.08 14.81
N LEU A 195 19.10 3.94 14.38
CA LEU A 195 17.75 4.03 14.95
C LEU A 195 16.89 2.89 14.45
N VAL A 196 16.21 2.21 15.37
CA VAL A 196 15.24 1.14 15.11
C VAL A 196 13.97 1.39 15.90
N SER A 197 12.83 0.96 15.36
CA SER A 197 11.55 0.93 16.08
C SER A 197 11.36 -0.43 16.75
N GLY A 198 10.57 -0.48 17.82
CA GLY A 198 10.10 -1.74 18.38
C GLY A 198 10.07 -1.77 19.91
N PRO A 199 9.47 -2.81 20.49
CA PRO A 199 9.02 -4.06 19.85
C PRO A 199 7.87 -3.87 18.86
N ALA A 200 7.97 -4.50 17.68
CA ALA A 200 6.95 -4.42 16.62
C ALA A 200 6.91 -5.70 15.77
N VAL A 201 5.82 -5.89 15.04
CA VAL A 201 5.64 -7.00 14.09
C VAL A 201 6.02 -6.60 12.66
N SER A 202 6.44 -7.57 11.84
CA SER A 202 6.23 -7.47 10.38
C SER A 202 4.85 -8.06 10.09
N PRO A 203 3.81 -7.26 9.80
CA PRO A 203 2.45 -7.78 9.69
C PRO A 203 2.37 -8.90 8.66
N GLU A 204 1.80 -10.07 8.94
CA GLU A 204 1.62 -10.71 10.25
C GLU A 204 2.48 -11.99 10.31
N ASN A 205 3.73 -11.87 9.88
CA ASN A 205 4.59 -13.01 9.61
C ASN A 205 5.34 -13.48 10.87
N THR A 206 5.64 -14.77 10.90
CA THR A 206 6.35 -15.45 12.00
C THR A 206 7.74 -15.87 11.55
N PHE A 207 8.73 -15.64 12.42
CA PHE A 207 10.10 -16.10 12.27
C PHE A 207 10.50 -17.08 13.37
N ILE A 208 11.58 -17.81 13.16
CA ILE A 208 12.23 -18.65 14.16
C ILE A 208 13.36 -17.87 14.83
N ALA A 209 13.23 -17.63 16.13
CA ALA A 209 14.25 -16.96 16.93
C ALA A 209 15.48 -17.86 17.14
N PRO A 210 16.64 -17.31 17.57
CA PRO A 210 17.86 -18.10 17.77
C PRO A 210 17.75 -19.26 18.76
N ASP A 211 16.80 -19.20 19.69
CA ASP A 211 16.49 -20.28 20.65
C ASP A 211 15.52 -21.34 20.08
N GLY A 212 15.11 -21.21 18.81
CA GLY A 212 14.18 -22.10 18.13
C GLY A 212 12.70 -21.77 18.36
N SER A 213 12.37 -20.75 19.16
CA SER A 213 10.98 -20.34 19.38
C SER A 213 10.38 -19.62 18.16
N LYS A 214 9.05 -19.70 18.01
CA LYS A 214 8.30 -18.97 16.98
C LYS A 214 7.95 -17.58 17.50
N CYS A 215 8.37 -16.53 16.80
CA CYS A 215 8.16 -15.15 17.20
C CYS A 215 7.62 -14.29 16.06
N GLN A 216 6.82 -13.28 16.40
CA GLN A 216 6.35 -12.25 15.46
C GLN A 216 6.90 -10.86 15.79
N ILE A 217 7.39 -10.69 17.02
CA ILE A 217 7.87 -9.41 17.55
C ILE A 217 9.39 -9.35 17.44
N SER A 218 9.90 -8.26 16.86
CA SER A 218 11.33 -7.97 16.82
C SER A 218 11.60 -6.47 17.04
N MET A 219 12.87 -6.14 17.21
CA MET A 219 13.37 -4.77 17.04
C MET A 219 13.70 -4.54 15.56
N GLY A 220 13.33 -3.37 15.03
CA GLY A 220 13.63 -2.92 13.67
C GLY A 220 13.11 -3.82 12.55
N PRO A 221 11.85 -4.32 12.58
CA PRO A 221 11.32 -5.03 11.41
C PRO A 221 11.38 -4.10 10.19
N THR A 222 11.73 -4.66 9.03
CA THR A 222 12.01 -3.85 7.82
C THR A 222 10.82 -3.00 7.42
N HIS A 223 9.60 -3.53 7.58
CA HIS A 223 8.36 -2.80 7.28
C HIS A 223 8.27 -1.46 8.04
N ASP A 224 8.42 -1.48 9.38
CA ASP A 224 8.38 -0.27 10.20
C ASP A 224 9.43 0.75 9.75
N GLN A 225 10.66 0.29 9.51
CA GLN A 225 11.76 1.16 9.07
C GLN A 225 11.39 1.90 7.78
N MET A 226 10.73 1.22 6.84
CA MET A 226 10.31 1.81 5.59
C MET A 226 9.14 2.79 5.75
N VAL A 227 8.10 2.46 6.52
CA VAL A 227 6.94 3.38 6.69
C VAL A 227 7.35 4.63 7.48
N ILE A 228 8.21 4.49 8.50
CA ILE A 228 8.73 5.64 9.28
C ILE A 228 9.61 6.53 8.40
N TRP A 229 10.48 5.93 7.58
CA TRP A 229 11.27 6.70 6.61
C TRP A 229 10.37 7.49 5.64
N GLN A 230 9.26 6.89 5.19
CA GLN A 230 8.31 7.53 4.30
C GLN A 230 7.61 8.70 4.99
N LEU A 231 7.12 8.50 6.22
CA LEU A 231 6.53 9.56 7.04
C LEU A 231 7.49 10.75 7.24
N PHE A 232 8.75 10.47 7.62
CA PHE A 232 9.75 11.52 7.79
C PHE A 232 10.00 12.26 6.48
N SER A 233 10.06 11.55 5.36
CA SER A 233 10.21 12.16 4.03
C SER A 233 9.04 13.08 3.67
N ASP A 234 7.81 12.63 3.92
CA ASP A 234 6.61 13.40 3.63
C ASP A 234 6.49 14.63 4.55
N PHE A 235 6.88 14.51 5.81
CA PHE A 235 6.95 15.64 6.74
C PHE A 235 8.01 16.68 6.32
N ILE A 236 9.21 16.24 5.93
CA ILE A 236 10.28 17.13 5.45
C ILE A 236 9.84 17.84 4.16
N MET A 237 9.22 17.11 3.24
CA MET A 237 8.65 17.68 2.01
C MET A 237 7.59 18.73 2.34
N ALA A 238 6.66 18.41 3.24
CA ALA A 238 5.59 19.32 3.64
C ALA A 238 6.14 20.59 4.31
N SER A 239 7.14 20.43 5.17
CA SER A 239 7.83 21.54 5.84
C SER A 239 8.45 22.49 4.82
N ALA A 240 9.19 21.95 3.84
CA ALA A 240 9.83 22.74 2.80
C ALA A 240 8.81 23.49 1.93
N VAL A 241 7.71 22.84 1.52
CA VAL A 241 6.64 23.46 0.72
C VAL A 241 5.96 24.61 1.46
N LEU A 242 5.76 24.46 2.77
CA LEU A 242 5.11 25.46 3.62
C LEU A 242 6.09 26.50 4.18
N GLY A 243 7.39 26.42 3.84
CA GLY A 243 8.41 27.35 4.32
C GLY A 243 8.75 27.19 5.81
N ILE A 244 8.44 26.04 6.41
CA ILE A 244 8.73 25.74 7.82
C ILE A 244 10.15 25.17 7.90
N ASN A 245 11.07 25.96 8.45
CA ASN A 245 12.46 25.58 8.66
C ASN A 245 12.83 25.87 10.12
N ASP A 246 12.63 24.87 10.98
CA ASP A 246 12.98 24.93 12.41
C ASP A 246 13.90 23.77 12.80
N SER A 247 14.47 23.84 14.02
CA SER A 247 15.37 22.81 14.54
C SER A 247 14.71 21.44 14.66
N TYR A 248 13.38 21.37 14.77
CA TYR A 248 12.66 20.11 14.83
C TYR A 248 12.68 19.42 13.46
N VAL A 249 12.46 20.17 12.37
CA VAL A 249 12.60 19.64 11.00
C VAL A 249 14.02 19.11 10.76
N ASP A 250 15.05 19.81 11.23
CA ASP A 250 16.44 19.36 11.07
C ASP A 250 16.77 18.11 11.90
N ASN A 251 16.22 18.00 13.11
CA ASN A 251 16.32 16.78 13.91
C ASN A 251 15.65 15.59 13.21
N VAL A 252 14.49 15.79 12.58
CA VAL A 252 13.79 14.73 11.83
C VAL A 252 14.59 14.31 10.61
N LYS A 253 15.22 15.26 9.88
CA LYS A 253 16.16 14.93 8.78
C LYS A 253 17.32 14.06 9.28
N ALA A 254 17.95 14.45 10.39
CA ALA A 254 19.07 13.70 10.97
C ALA A 254 18.64 12.29 11.42
N SER A 255 17.50 12.16 12.10
CA SER A 255 16.95 10.85 12.52
C SER A 255 16.62 9.95 11.33
N LYS A 256 16.08 10.52 10.23
CA LYS A 256 15.78 9.76 9.01
C LYS A 256 17.03 9.09 8.42
N GLU A 257 18.16 9.79 8.37
CA GLU A 257 19.44 9.23 7.87
C GLU A 257 20.05 8.19 8.82
N MET A 258 19.61 8.18 10.08
CA MET A 258 20.06 7.22 11.10
C MET A 258 19.20 5.96 11.18
N LEU A 259 18.06 5.86 10.47
CA LEU A 259 17.27 4.64 10.40
C LEU A 259 18.09 3.46 9.85
N ALA A 260 17.85 2.25 10.36
CA ALA A 260 18.59 1.05 9.96
C ALA A 260 18.34 0.69 8.47
N GLY A 261 17.12 0.94 7.98
CA GLY A 261 16.73 0.74 6.59
C GLY A 261 16.71 -0.73 6.13
N PRO A 262 16.29 -0.99 4.87
CA PRO A 262 16.30 -2.32 4.28
C PRO A 262 17.71 -2.87 4.08
N LYS A 263 17.87 -4.18 4.29
CA LYS A 263 19.12 -4.92 4.04
C LYS A 263 18.88 -6.10 3.10
N ILE A 264 19.93 -6.49 2.39
CA ILE A 264 19.96 -7.68 1.55
C ILE A 264 20.63 -8.79 2.34
N GLY A 265 19.94 -9.92 2.51
CA GLY A 265 20.47 -11.06 3.22
C GLY A 265 21.42 -11.90 2.36
N SER A 266 22.04 -12.91 2.97
CA SER A 266 22.97 -13.85 2.33
C SER A 266 22.40 -14.56 1.10
N GLU A 267 21.08 -14.82 1.09
CA GLU A 267 20.37 -15.40 -0.05
C GLU A 267 20.07 -14.37 -1.15
N GLY A 268 20.52 -13.12 -1.05
CA GLY A 268 20.24 -12.05 -2.02
C GLY A 268 18.78 -11.59 -2.04
N ARG A 269 17.99 -11.97 -1.03
CA ARG A 269 16.62 -11.50 -0.80
C ARG A 269 16.64 -10.27 0.10
N LEU A 270 15.62 -9.43 0.00
CA LEU A 270 15.41 -8.37 0.97
C LEU A 270 14.98 -8.99 2.31
N MET A 271 15.67 -8.60 3.38
CA MET A 271 15.39 -9.12 4.73
C MET A 271 14.08 -8.55 5.26
N GLU A 272 13.25 -9.41 5.86
CA GLU A 272 11.98 -8.98 6.48
C GLU A 272 12.16 -8.42 7.90
N TRP A 273 13.16 -8.90 8.63
CA TRP A 273 13.54 -8.42 9.96
C TRP A 273 14.96 -7.88 9.96
N ALA A 274 15.37 -7.24 11.06
CA ALA A 274 16.72 -6.68 11.23
C ALA A 274 17.85 -7.71 11.13
N SER A 275 17.52 -8.99 11.37
CA SER A 275 18.41 -10.16 11.28
C SER A 275 17.84 -11.19 10.31
N GLU A 276 18.70 -12.04 9.75
CA GLU A 276 18.33 -13.11 8.82
C GLU A 276 17.69 -14.29 9.58
N PHE A 277 16.53 -14.06 10.18
CA PHE A 277 15.79 -15.13 10.84
C PHE A 277 15.19 -16.10 9.82
N PRO A 278 15.20 -17.41 10.11
CA PRO A 278 14.41 -18.36 9.34
C PRO A 278 12.92 -18.01 9.40
N GLU A 279 12.25 -18.14 8.26
CA GLU A 279 10.82 -17.87 8.13
C GLU A 279 10.03 -19.15 8.46
N GLU A 280 9.11 -19.07 9.43
CA GLU A 280 8.17 -20.17 9.71
C GLU A 280 7.18 -20.32 8.55
N GLU A 281 6.74 -19.20 7.98
CA GLU A 281 5.78 -19.16 6.87
C GLU A 281 6.42 -18.51 5.62
N PRO A 282 7.32 -19.20 4.90
CA PRO A 282 7.99 -18.60 3.74
C PRO A 282 7.03 -18.30 2.57
N GLY A 283 5.84 -18.89 2.55
CA GLY A 283 4.74 -18.57 1.63
C GLY A 283 3.69 -17.60 2.21
N HIS A 284 4.02 -16.83 3.26
CA HIS A 284 3.07 -15.95 3.94
C HIS A 284 2.36 -14.97 3.00
N ARG A 285 1.12 -14.61 3.36
CA ARG A 285 0.23 -13.75 2.54
C ARG A 285 0.69 -12.28 2.52
N HIS A 286 1.28 -11.77 3.59
CA HIS A 286 1.85 -10.43 3.59
C HIS A 286 3.24 -10.40 2.95
N ILE A 287 3.55 -9.24 2.38
CA ILE A 287 4.85 -8.91 1.80
C ILE A 287 5.31 -7.55 2.34
N SER A 288 5.10 -7.33 3.64
CA SER A 288 5.23 -6.02 4.31
C SER A 288 6.61 -5.39 4.17
N HIS A 289 7.66 -6.21 4.12
CA HIS A 289 9.04 -5.78 3.84
C HIS A 289 9.28 -5.29 2.40
N LEU A 290 8.28 -5.39 1.51
CA LEU A 290 8.30 -4.84 0.15
C LEU A 290 7.50 -3.54 0.03
N PHE A 291 7.02 -2.96 1.14
CA PHE A 291 6.32 -1.66 1.15
C PHE A 291 7.09 -0.57 0.40
N ALA A 292 8.41 -0.50 0.57
CA ALA A 292 9.28 0.50 -0.06
C ALA A 292 9.24 0.51 -1.60
N LEU A 293 8.84 -0.61 -2.23
CA LEU A 293 8.67 -0.74 -3.68
C LEU A 293 7.27 -0.28 -4.12
N HIS A 294 6.25 -0.70 -3.37
CA HIS A 294 4.86 -0.25 -3.50
C HIS A 294 4.12 -0.47 -2.17
N PRO A 295 3.32 0.50 -1.68
CA PRO A 295 3.03 1.80 -2.30
C PRO A 295 4.13 2.85 -2.10
N GLY A 296 5.20 2.54 -1.35
CA GLY A 296 6.37 3.41 -1.22
C GLY A 296 7.10 3.66 -2.55
N ALA A 297 8.11 4.51 -2.49
CA ALA A 297 8.96 4.83 -3.64
C ALA A 297 10.46 4.81 -3.31
N GLN A 298 10.82 4.28 -2.14
CA GLN A 298 12.20 4.14 -1.67
C GLN A 298 13.00 3.17 -2.54
N ILE A 299 12.37 2.10 -3.02
CA ILE A 299 12.99 1.10 -3.89
C ILE A 299 12.45 1.25 -5.31
N ASN A 300 13.32 1.47 -6.29
CA ASN A 300 13.00 1.45 -7.71
C ASN A 300 14.21 1.08 -8.59
N PRO A 301 13.97 0.46 -9.77
CA PRO A 301 15.06 -0.05 -10.61
C PRO A 301 16.03 1.02 -11.14
N LEU A 302 15.62 2.29 -11.16
CA LEU A 302 16.44 3.39 -11.70
C LEU A 302 17.43 3.93 -10.67
N GLN A 303 17.01 4.08 -9.42
CA GLN A 303 17.82 4.68 -8.36
C GLN A 303 18.57 3.64 -7.52
N ASN A 304 17.99 2.45 -7.32
CA ASN A 304 18.59 1.39 -6.51
C ASN A 304 18.34 0.01 -7.14
N PRO A 305 19.03 -0.29 -8.25
CA PRO A 305 18.84 -1.54 -8.99
C PRO A 305 19.18 -2.80 -8.17
N GLU A 306 20.06 -2.71 -7.19
CA GLU A 306 20.41 -3.83 -6.31
C GLU A 306 19.26 -4.20 -5.36
N LEU A 307 18.72 -3.23 -4.62
CA LEU A 307 17.54 -3.43 -3.77
C LEU A 307 16.32 -3.87 -4.58
N SER A 308 16.17 -3.38 -5.82
CA SER A 308 15.10 -3.81 -6.72
C SER A 308 15.23 -5.27 -7.13
N ARG A 309 16.45 -5.76 -7.40
CA ARG A 309 16.69 -7.19 -7.65
C ARG A 309 16.43 -8.04 -6.41
N ALA A 310 16.81 -7.57 -5.23
CA ALA A 310 16.55 -8.26 -3.96
C ALA A 310 15.05 -8.35 -3.67
N ALA A 311 14.29 -7.27 -3.90
CA ALA A 311 12.84 -7.24 -3.79
C ALA A 311 12.17 -8.20 -4.79
N ALA A 312 12.62 -8.22 -6.04
CA ALA A 312 12.15 -9.19 -7.04
C ALA A 312 12.41 -10.65 -6.59
N LYS A 313 13.59 -10.92 -6.01
CA LYS A 313 13.94 -12.24 -5.49
C LYS A 313 13.09 -12.64 -4.28
N SER A 314 12.80 -11.71 -3.36
CA SER A 314 11.87 -11.93 -2.25
C SER A 314 10.46 -12.29 -2.75
N LEU A 315 9.99 -11.58 -3.78
CA LEU A 315 8.70 -11.83 -4.42
C LEU A 315 8.61 -13.24 -5.02
N ASP A 316 9.62 -13.62 -5.80
CA ASP A 316 9.70 -14.94 -6.44
C ASP A 316 9.78 -16.05 -5.39
N TYR A 317 10.53 -15.83 -4.31
CA TYR A 317 10.62 -16.78 -3.20
C TYR A 317 9.27 -17.01 -2.52
N ARG A 318 8.56 -15.94 -2.12
CA ARG A 318 7.21 -16.00 -1.54
C ARG A 318 6.25 -16.80 -2.41
N LEU A 319 6.26 -16.53 -3.72
CA LEU A 319 5.43 -17.23 -4.71
C LEU A 319 5.79 -18.71 -4.83
N SER A 320 7.09 -19.05 -4.86
CA SER A 320 7.57 -20.43 -4.95
C SER A 320 7.16 -21.30 -3.75
N LYS A 321 6.82 -20.65 -2.62
CA LYS A 321 6.41 -21.28 -1.36
C LYS A 321 4.89 -21.29 -1.14
N GLY A 322 4.11 -20.94 -2.16
CA GLY A 322 2.64 -20.98 -2.12
C GLY A 322 1.97 -19.67 -1.70
N GLY A 323 2.72 -18.58 -1.56
CA GLY A 323 2.17 -17.25 -1.32
C GLY A 323 1.40 -16.68 -2.52
N GLY A 324 0.79 -15.51 -2.35
CA GLY A 324 0.14 -14.79 -3.47
C GLY A 324 -1.24 -15.29 -3.89
N HIS A 325 -1.92 -16.07 -3.05
CA HIS A 325 -3.19 -16.72 -3.41
C HIS A 325 -4.45 -15.98 -2.93
N THR A 326 -4.35 -15.04 -1.98
CA THR A 326 -5.49 -14.25 -1.49
C THR A 326 -5.76 -13.06 -2.42
N GLY A 327 -6.98 -12.51 -2.40
CA GLY A 327 -7.38 -11.44 -3.31
C GLY A 327 -6.51 -10.17 -3.20
N TRP A 328 -6.33 -9.66 -1.99
CA TRP A 328 -5.53 -8.45 -1.76
C TRP A 328 -4.03 -8.71 -1.97
N THR A 329 -3.50 -9.88 -1.57
CA THR A 329 -2.08 -10.18 -1.81
C THR A 329 -1.81 -10.23 -3.30
N ALA A 330 -2.63 -10.96 -4.06
CA ALA A 330 -2.50 -11.04 -5.51
C ALA A 330 -2.62 -9.65 -6.16
N SER A 331 -3.51 -8.79 -5.65
CA SER A 331 -3.64 -7.40 -6.11
C SER A 331 -2.37 -6.58 -5.83
N TRP A 332 -1.76 -6.73 -4.66
CA TRP A 332 -0.48 -6.10 -4.33
C TRP A 332 0.65 -6.62 -5.23
N LEU A 333 0.70 -7.93 -5.51
CA LEU A 333 1.69 -8.52 -6.42
C LEU A 333 1.65 -7.89 -7.83
N ILE A 334 0.47 -7.51 -8.34
CA ILE A 334 0.37 -6.80 -9.63
C ILE A 334 1.11 -5.46 -9.55
N ASN A 335 0.88 -4.68 -8.49
CA ASN A 335 1.54 -3.39 -8.27
C ASN A 335 3.06 -3.54 -8.11
N GLN A 336 3.52 -4.53 -7.33
CA GLN A 336 4.94 -4.80 -7.13
C GLN A 336 5.63 -5.16 -8.45
N ASN A 337 5.05 -6.08 -9.23
CA ASN A 337 5.60 -6.45 -10.53
C ASN A 337 5.57 -5.29 -11.54
N ALA A 338 4.57 -4.41 -11.47
CA ALA A 338 4.52 -3.21 -12.29
C ALA A 338 5.71 -2.28 -11.99
N ARG A 339 6.00 -2.03 -10.71
CA ARG A 339 7.14 -1.22 -10.26
C ARG A 339 8.51 -1.83 -10.58
N LEU A 340 8.58 -3.16 -10.74
CA LEU A 340 9.77 -3.90 -11.17
C LEU A 340 9.90 -4.07 -12.70
N TYR A 341 8.97 -3.51 -13.48
CA TYR A 341 8.91 -3.68 -14.95
C TYR A 341 8.74 -5.13 -15.41
N ARG A 342 8.08 -5.96 -14.60
CA ARG A 342 7.79 -7.38 -14.87
C ARG A 342 6.35 -7.55 -15.37
N ALA A 343 6.06 -7.02 -16.55
CA ALA A 343 4.70 -6.96 -17.10
C ALA A 343 4.00 -8.33 -17.20
N GLU A 344 4.73 -9.37 -17.60
CA GLU A 344 4.18 -10.74 -17.68
C GLU A 344 3.81 -11.29 -16.30
N ASN A 345 4.65 -11.06 -15.28
CA ASN A 345 4.33 -11.45 -13.89
C ASN A 345 3.15 -10.63 -13.35
N ALA A 346 3.08 -9.34 -13.66
CA ALA A 346 1.93 -8.51 -13.28
C ALA A 346 0.63 -9.04 -13.92
N LYS A 347 0.67 -9.42 -15.20
CA LYS A 347 -0.48 -10.05 -15.87
C LYS A 347 -0.86 -11.38 -15.23
N GLN A 348 0.11 -12.23 -14.90
CA GLN A 348 -0.15 -13.51 -14.23
C GLN A 348 -0.85 -13.29 -12.87
N SER A 349 -0.41 -12.32 -12.08
CA SER A 349 -1.08 -11.95 -10.83
C SER A 349 -2.50 -11.41 -11.04
N LEU A 350 -2.73 -10.60 -12.10
CA LEU A 350 -4.07 -10.13 -12.47
C LEU A 350 -5.00 -11.29 -12.86
N ASP A 351 -4.49 -12.25 -13.64
CA ASP A 351 -5.24 -13.44 -14.01
C ASP A 351 -5.58 -14.28 -12.77
N VAL A 352 -4.70 -14.33 -11.77
CA VAL A 352 -4.97 -15.00 -10.49
C VAL A 352 -6.10 -14.30 -9.73
N VAL A 353 -6.09 -12.97 -9.60
CA VAL A 353 -7.19 -12.24 -8.93
C VAL A 353 -8.53 -12.54 -9.61
N LEU A 354 -8.59 -12.44 -10.93
CA LEU A 354 -9.83 -12.62 -11.68
C LEU A 354 -10.31 -14.08 -11.68
N ALA A 355 -9.40 -15.05 -11.70
CA ALA A 355 -9.76 -16.46 -11.69
C ALA A 355 -10.10 -16.99 -10.29
N LYS A 356 -9.43 -16.53 -9.23
CA LYS A 356 -9.53 -17.13 -7.89
C LYS A 356 -10.23 -16.25 -6.86
N SER A 357 -10.18 -14.93 -7.02
CA SER A 357 -10.57 -13.96 -5.99
C SER A 357 -11.62 -12.97 -6.48
N THR A 358 -12.36 -13.31 -7.54
CA THR A 358 -13.43 -12.48 -8.08
C THR A 358 -14.74 -13.26 -8.12
N SER A 359 -15.77 -12.70 -7.49
CA SER A 359 -17.12 -13.26 -7.39
C SER A 359 -17.92 -13.01 -8.68
N PRO A 360 -19.07 -13.69 -8.89
CA PRO A 360 -19.91 -13.47 -10.07
C PRO A 360 -20.39 -12.02 -10.25
N ASN A 361 -20.55 -11.27 -9.15
CA ASN A 361 -20.86 -9.84 -9.13
C ASN A 361 -19.61 -8.94 -9.12
N LEU A 362 -18.44 -9.50 -9.43
CA LEU A 362 -17.13 -8.84 -9.45
C LEU A 362 -16.57 -8.39 -8.10
N PHE A 363 -17.22 -8.67 -6.98
CA PHE A 363 -16.62 -8.42 -5.67
C PHE A 363 -15.36 -9.26 -5.45
N GLY A 364 -14.35 -8.61 -4.90
CA GLY A 364 -13.12 -9.21 -4.43
C GLY A 364 -13.38 -10.21 -3.31
N SER A 365 -12.57 -11.26 -3.24
CA SER A 365 -12.76 -12.34 -2.29
C SER A 365 -11.45 -12.75 -1.65
N TYR A 366 -11.42 -12.73 -0.32
CA TYR A 366 -10.34 -13.31 0.49
C TYR A 366 -10.49 -14.83 0.69
N PRO A 367 -11.64 -15.48 0.37
CA PRO A 367 -12.97 -15.45 1.00
C PRO A 367 -13.00 -15.17 2.53
N PRO A 368 -14.04 -14.49 3.05
CA PRO A 368 -15.23 -13.98 2.37
C PRO A 368 -14.96 -12.69 1.57
N PHE A 369 -16.02 -11.98 1.18
CA PHE A 369 -15.94 -10.69 0.48
C PHE A 369 -15.05 -9.69 1.23
N GLN A 370 -14.04 -9.18 0.51
CA GLN A 370 -13.16 -8.08 0.91
C GLN A 370 -12.91 -7.18 -0.31
N MET A 371 -13.09 -5.87 -0.11
CA MET A 371 -13.09 -4.89 -1.20
C MET A 371 -11.70 -4.43 -1.61
N ASP A 372 -10.73 -4.52 -0.71
CA ASP A 372 -9.31 -4.20 -0.94
C ASP A 372 -8.78 -4.76 -2.28
N ALA A 373 -9.09 -6.01 -2.61
CA ALA A 373 -8.69 -6.63 -3.88
C ALA A 373 -9.22 -5.89 -5.12
N ASN A 374 -10.45 -5.35 -5.09
CA ASN A 374 -11.00 -4.56 -6.20
C ASN A 374 -10.21 -3.27 -6.40
N PHE A 375 -9.93 -2.57 -5.30
CA PHE A 375 -9.22 -1.30 -5.31
C PHE A 375 -7.75 -1.47 -5.69
N GLY A 376 -7.07 -2.43 -5.07
CA GLY A 376 -5.67 -2.75 -5.36
C GLY A 376 -5.48 -3.18 -6.81
N THR A 377 -6.39 -3.98 -7.37
CA THR A 377 -6.36 -4.38 -8.79
C THR A 377 -6.55 -3.19 -9.71
N THR A 378 -7.48 -2.28 -9.37
CA THR A 378 -7.74 -1.06 -10.15
C THR A 378 -6.53 -0.14 -10.17
N ALA A 379 -5.89 0.08 -9.01
CA ALA A 379 -4.65 0.83 -8.90
C ALA A 379 -3.53 0.18 -9.75
N ALA A 380 -3.42 -1.15 -9.69
CA ALA A 380 -2.37 -1.87 -10.42
C ALA A 380 -2.51 -1.77 -11.94
N ILE A 381 -3.75 -1.85 -12.46
CA ILE A 381 -4.01 -1.65 -13.88
C ILE A 381 -3.61 -0.22 -14.27
N ALA A 382 -3.94 0.78 -13.46
CA ALA A 382 -3.52 2.16 -13.70
C ALA A 382 -1.99 2.32 -13.69
N GLU A 383 -1.29 1.75 -12.72
CA GLU A 383 0.18 1.78 -12.62
C GLU A 383 0.85 1.16 -13.85
N ASN A 384 0.37 0.01 -14.33
CA ASN A 384 0.92 -0.65 -15.53
C ASN A 384 0.73 0.17 -16.81
N VAL A 385 -0.36 0.93 -16.90
CA VAL A 385 -0.65 1.81 -18.05
C VAL A 385 0.14 3.12 -17.96
N ALA A 386 0.20 3.72 -16.77
CA ALA A 386 0.92 4.97 -16.52
C ALA A 386 2.44 4.81 -16.68
N ALA A 387 3.01 3.69 -16.22
CA ALA A 387 4.43 3.37 -16.39
C ALA A 387 4.85 3.31 -17.87
N LYS A 388 3.95 2.91 -18.78
CA LYS A 388 4.18 2.94 -20.23
C LYS A 388 4.03 4.33 -20.85
N SER A 389 3.23 5.19 -20.23
CA SER A 389 2.83 6.49 -20.78
C SER A 389 3.71 7.66 -20.31
N CYS A 390 4.42 7.52 -19.18
CA CYS A 390 5.31 8.56 -18.66
C CYS A 390 6.57 7.99 -17.98
N PRO A 391 7.65 7.71 -18.74
CA PRO A 391 8.93 7.27 -18.18
C PRO A 391 9.55 8.30 -17.21
N ASN A 392 9.18 9.58 -17.32
CA ASN A 392 9.71 10.66 -16.49
C ASN A 392 9.00 10.81 -15.13
N ARG A 393 7.83 10.19 -14.91
CA ARG A 393 7.24 10.07 -13.56
C ARG A 393 8.15 9.30 -12.60
N GLN A 394 9.06 8.51 -13.16
CA GLN A 394 10.03 7.67 -12.44
C GLN A 394 11.38 8.37 -12.18
N ARG A 395 11.55 9.66 -12.58
CA ARG A 395 12.85 10.36 -12.51
C ARG A 395 12.98 11.47 -11.45
N GLY A 396 11.97 11.78 -10.62
CA GLY A 396 12.10 12.92 -9.70
C GLY A 396 11.27 12.84 -8.42
N ILE A 397 11.92 12.52 -7.29
CA ILE A 397 11.45 12.90 -5.94
C ILE A 397 12.41 13.98 -5.39
N HIS A 398 12.83 14.90 -6.26
CA HIS A 398 13.47 16.16 -5.85
C HIS A 398 12.67 17.31 -6.49
N GLY A 399 11.69 17.81 -5.75
CA GLY A 399 11.16 19.17 -5.87
C GLY A 399 10.59 19.65 -7.21
N SER A 400 10.35 18.77 -8.19
CA SER A 400 9.82 19.17 -9.50
C SER A 400 8.41 18.63 -9.69
N HIS A 401 7.47 19.55 -9.95
CA HIS A 401 6.09 19.25 -10.30
C HIS A 401 6.04 18.27 -11.47
N ILE A 402 5.54 17.06 -11.25
CA ILE A 402 5.27 16.11 -12.33
C ILE A 402 3.83 16.31 -12.78
N THR A 403 3.60 17.28 -13.67
CA THR A 403 2.36 17.34 -14.43
C THR A 403 2.37 16.26 -15.50
N CYS A 404 1.70 15.12 -15.24
CA CYS A 404 1.23 14.27 -16.33
C CYS A 404 0.04 14.99 -16.96
N SER A 405 0.23 15.61 -18.13
CA SER A 405 -0.89 16.05 -18.95
C SER A 405 -1.81 14.86 -19.19
N SER A 406 -3.10 15.07 -18.97
CA SER A 406 -4.18 14.10 -19.14
C SER A 406 -4.25 13.63 -20.60
N GLY A 407 -3.40 12.68 -20.97
CA GLY A 407 -3.43 11.99 -22.25
C GLY A 407 -4.46 10.88 -22.21
N ILE A 408 -5.42 10.93 -23.13
CA ILE A 408 -6.30 9.80 -23.44
C ILE A 408 -5.41 8.59 -23.76
N VAL A 409 -5.53 7.53 -22.96
CA VAL A 409 -4.87 6.26 -23.26
C VAL A 409 -5.69 5.55 -24.33
N GLU A 410 -5.40 5.83 -25.60
CA GLU A 410 -5.77 4.96 -26.72
C GLU A 410 -4.56 4.06 -27.05
N GLN A 411 -4.62 2.77 -26.70
CA GLN A 411 -3.72 1.77 -27.30
C GLN A 411 -4.50 0.93 -28.32
N ARG A 412 -4.21 1.13 -29.60
CA ARG A 412 -4.59 0.19 -30.67
C ARG A 412 -3.54 -0.92 -30.73
N PHE A 413 -3.85 -2.10 -30.21
CA PHE A 413 -3.11 -3.32 -30.54
C PHE A 413 -3.60 -3.85 -31.90
N GLY A 414 -2.83 -3.60 -32.95
CA GLY A 414 -3.09 -4.17 -34.27
C GLY A 414 -1.82 -4.24 -35.10
N LYS A 415 -1.29 -5.46 -35.30
CA LYS A 415 -0.25 -5.73 -36.31
C LYS A 415 -0.79 -5.33 -37.69
N ARG A 416 -0.32 -4.22 -38.25
CA ARG A 416 -0.38 -3.99 -39.69
C ARG A 416 0.84 -4.67 -40.32
N THR A 417 0.61 -5.82 -40.95
CA THR A 417 1.50 -6.36 -41.96
C THR A 417 1.64 -5.32 -43.08
N LYS A 418 2.85 -4.79 -43.28
CA LYS A 418 3.18 -3.99 -44.46
C LYS A 418 3.28 -4.94 -45.65
N GLY A 419 2.32 -4.87 -46.57
CA GLY A 419 2.51 -5.35 -47.93
C GLY A 419 3.64 -4.56 -48.61
N LYS A 420 4.56 -5.28 -49.26
CA LYS A 420 5.49 -4.70 -50.24
C LYS A 420 4.85 -4.81 -51.63
N ARG A 421 5.08 -3.76 -52.41
CA ARG A 421 4.79 -3.65 -53.85
C ARG A 421 5.41 -4.79 -54.63
#